data_AF-D0PX91-F1
#
_entry.id   AF-D0PX91-F1
#
_cell.length_a   1.000
_cell.length_b   1.000
_cell.length_c   1.000
_cell.angle_alpha   90.00
_cell.angle_beta   90.00
_cell.angle_gamma   90.00
#
_symmetry.space_group_name_H-M   'P 1'
#
loop_
_entity.id
_entity.type
_entity.pdbx_description
1 polymer ?
#
loop_
_entity_poly.entity_id
_entity_poly.type
_entity_poly.pdbx_seq_one_letter_code
_entity_poly.pdbx_strand_id
1 'polypeptide(L)' 'MNSLFMIFSLGIVGASFMVISTPNPVYSVFWLVIAFVNAAVMFISLGLDYIGLIFIIVYVG' A
#
# COMPACT_ATOMS: atom_id res chain seq x y z
N MET A 1 -1.87 5.67 19.67
CA MET A 1 -2.10 5.01 18.36
C MET A 1 -1.79 6.04 17.29
N ASN A 2 -0.67 5.90 16.58
CA ASN A 2 -0.01 6.99 15.86
C ASN A 2 -0.84 7.50 14.68
N SER A 3 -0.87 8.83 14.47
CA SER A 3 -1.55 9.48 13.34
C SER A 3 -1.11 8.92 11.98
N LEU A 4 0.18 8.59 11.83
CA LEU A 4 0.73 7.94 10.63
C LEU A 4 0.05 6.60 10.33
N PHE A 5 -0.18 5.76 11.33
CA PHE A 5 -0.86 4.48 11.15
C PHE A 5 -2.27 4.67 10.59
N MET A 6 -3.02 5.68 11.07
CA MET A 6 -4.37 5.97 10.58
C MET A 6 -4.35 6.43 9.12
N ILE A 7 -3.41 7.29 8.75
CA ILE A 7 -3.30 7.81 7.37
C ILE A 7 -2.97 6.66 6.41
N PHE A 8 -1.96 5.85 6.71
CA PHE A 8 -1.56 4.75 5.83
C PHE A 8 -2.59 3.62 5.80
N SER A 9 -3.24 3.28 6.92
CA SER A 9 -4.30 2.25 6.93
C SER A 9 -5.53 2.69 6.13
N LEU A 10 -5.96 3.95 6.24
CA LEU A 10 -7.02 4.49 5.39
C LEU A 10 -6.62 4.51 3.91
N GLY A 11 -5.35 4.84 3.62
CA GLY A 11 -4.78 4.76 2.27
C GLY A 11 -4.83 3.34 1.70
N ILE A 12 -4.46 2.33 2.47
CA ILE A 12 -4.54 0.91 2.06
C ILE A 12 -5.97 0.51 1.75
N VAL A 13 -6.92 0.80 2.66
CA VAL A 13 -8.33 0.41 2.47
C VAL A 13 -8.94 1.13 1.27
N GLY A 14 -8.71 2.44 1.16
CA GLY A 14 -9.21 3.25 0.04
C GLY A 14 -8.64 2.81 -1.31
N ALA A 15 -7.32 2.58 -1.38
CA ALA A 15 -6.68 2.08 -2.60
C ALA A 15 -7.17 0.67 -2.96
N SER A 16 -7.28 -0.24 -1.99
CA SER A 16 -7.78 -1.60 -2.21
C SER A 16 -9.23 -1.62 -2.73
N PHE A 17 -10.07 -0.73 -2.22
CA PHE A 17 -11.42 -0.56 -2.73
C PHE A 17 -11.42 -0.11 -4.21
N MET A 18 -10.53 0.83 -4.55
CA MET A 18 -10.38 1.31 -5.93
C MET A 18 -9.81 0.24 -6.86
N VAL A 19 -8.90 -0.63 -6.40
CA VAL A 19 -8.39 -1.78 -7.17
C VAL A 19 -9.56 -2.64 -7.67
N ILE A 20 -10.47 -2.99 -6.77
CA ILE A 20 -11.61 -3.88 -7.07
C ILE A 20 -12.69 -3.16 -7.88
N SER A 21 -12.90 -1.88 -7.61
CA SER A 21 -13.98 -1.09 -8.23
C SER A 21 -13.63 -0.54 -9.61
N THR A 22 -12.34 -0.50 -9.98
CA THR A 22 -11.90 0.09 -11.25
C THR A 22 -12.00 -0.93 -12.39
N PRO A 23 -12.81 -0.67 -13.44
CA PRO A 23 -13.03 -1.64 -14.53
C PRO A 23 -11.86 -1.73 -15.51
N ASN A 24 -11.05 -0.68 -15.62
CA ASN A 24 -9.88 -0.68 -16.48
C ASN A 24 -8.68 -1.28 -15.74
N PRO A 25 -8.08 -2.37 -16.26
CA PRO A 25 -7.03 -3.10 -15.55
C PRO A 25 -5.77 -2.26 -15.33
N VAL A 26 -5.42 -1.35 -16.24
CA VAL A 26 -4.23 -0.50 -16.08
C VAL A 26 -4.38 0.44 -14.89
N TYR A 27 -5.56 1.07 -14.74
CA TYR A 27 -5.85 1.92 -13.59
C TYR A 27 -6.02 1.11 -12.30
N SER A 28 -6.59 -0.10 -12.37
CA SER A 28 -6.66 -1.01 -11.22
C SER A 28 -5.26 -1.35 -10.69
N VAL A 29 -4.30 -1.65 -11.56
CA VAL A 29 -2.91 -1.90 -11.19
C VAL A 29 -2.25 -0.66 -10.57
N PHE A 30 -2.53 0.55 -11.07
CA PHE A 30 -2.05 1.78 -10.46
C PHE A 30 -2.52 1.92 -8.99
N TRP A 31 -3.80 1.62 -8.72
CA TRP A 31 -4.31 1.59 -7.35
C TRP A 31 -3.68 0.48 -6.50
N LEU A 32 -3.33 -0.66 -7.11
CA LEU A 32 -2.66 -1.76 -6.41
C LEU A 32 -1.26 -1.36 -5.95
N VAL A 33 -0.51 -0.65 -6.79
CA VAL A 33 0.79 -0.09 -6.44
C VAL A 33 0.65 0.90 -5.27
N ILE A 34 -0.37 1.78 -5.29
CA ILE A 34 -0.63 2.69 -4.17
C ILE A 34 -0.90 1.91 -2.88
N ALA A 35 -1.72 0.86 -2.92
CA ALA A 35 -1.99 0.02 -1.75
C ALA A 35 -0.70 -0.61 -1.19
N PHE A 36 0.17 -1.11 -2.08
CA PHE A 36 1.43 -1.73 -1.67
C PHE A 36 2.44 -0.72 -1.09
N VAL A 37 2.54 0.47 -1.66
CA VAL A 37 3.41 1.53 -1.11
C VAL A 37 2.92 1.96 0.29
N ASN A 38 1.61 2.14 0.49
CA ASN A 38 1.08 2.46 1.83
C ASN A 38 1.36 1.34 2.85
N ALA A 39 1.24 0.07 2.43
CA ALA A 39 1.58 -1.07 3.28
C ALA A 39 3.08 -1.13 3.61
N ALA A 40 3.96 -0.83 2.65
CA ALA A 40 5.40 -0.76 2.90
C ALA A 40 5.77 0.31 3.92
N VAL A 41 5.22 1.52 3.79
CA VAL A 41 5.44 2.59 4.78
C VAL A 41 4.86 2.21 6.14
N MET A 42 3.73 1.50 6.18
CA MET A 42 3.17 0.97 7.41
C MET A 42 4.11 -0.04 8.08
N PHE A 43 4.72 -0.97 7.33
CA PHE A 43 5.73 -1.89 7.87
C PHE A 43 6.94 -1.16 8.44
N ILE A 44 7.49 -0.19 7.70
CA ILE A 44 8.61 0.65 8.17
C ILE A 44 8.24 1.39 9.47
N SER A 45 7.03 1.95 9.55
CA SER A 45 6.56 2.66 10.76
C SER A 45 6.42 1.75 12.00
N LEU A 46 6.31 0.44 11.79
CA LEU A 46 6.28 -0.59 12.84
C LEU A 46 7.68 -1.14 13.17
N GLY A 47 8.75 -0.60 12.56
CA GLY A 47 10.13 -1.06 12.74
C GLY A 47 10.48 -2.29 11.89
N LEU A 48 9.68 -2.60 10.86
CA LEU A 48 9.87 -3.74 9.96
C LEU A 48 10.50 -3.29 8.64
N ASP A 49 11.64 -2.60 8.69
CA ASP A 49 12.24 -1.91 7.55
C ASP A 49 12.62 -2.85 6.41
N TYR A 50 13.29 -3.97 6.72
CA TYR A 50 13.69 -4.97 5.73
C TYR A 50 12.48 -5.57 5.00
N ILE A 51 11.40 -5.84 5.73
CA ILE A 51 10.15 -6.37 5.17
C ILE A 51 9.50 -5.32 4.28
N GLY A 52 9.41 -4.07 4.73
CA GLY A 52 8.83 -2.98 3.93
C GLY A 52 9.58 -2.74 2.62
N LEU A 53 10.91 -2.76 2.64
CA LEU A 53 11.74 -2.58 1.45
C LEU A 53 11.63 -3.76 0.47
N ILE A 54 11.70 -5.01 0.97
CA ILE A 54 11.51 -6.20 0.12
C ILE A 54 10.11 -6.23 -0.47
N PHE A 55 9.10 -5.82 0.30
CA PHE A 55 7.73 -5.78 -0.17
C PHE A 55 7.59 -4.89 -1.41
N ILE A 56 8.24 -3.72 -1.45
CA ILE A 56 8.28 -2.90 -2.66
C ILE A 56 9.06 -3.58 -3.79
N ILE A 57 10.27 -4.08 -3.52
CA ILE A 57 11.13 -4.64 -4.57
C ILE A 57 10.50 -5.87 -5.25
N VAL A 58 9.80 -6.73 -4.49
CA VAL A 58 9.28 -8.00 -4.99
C VAL A 58 7.86 -7.91 -5.52
N TYR A 59 7.01 -7.04 -4.95
CA TYR A 59 5.60 -6.94 -5.35
C TYR A 59 5.27 -5.71 -6.20
N VAL A 60 6.06 -4.63 -6.11
CA VAL A 60 5.83 -3.41 -6.90
C VAL A 60 6.78 -3.32 -8.10
N GLY A 61 8.05 -3.67 -7.90
CA GLY A 61 9.06 -3.75 -8.96
C GLY A 61 8.84 -4.91 -9.90
#